data_AF-A0A7H2ZHP2-F1
#
_entry.id   AF-A0A7H2ZHP2-F1
#
_cell.length_a   1.000
_cell.length_b   1.000
_cell.length_c   1.000
_cell.angle_alpha   90.00
_cell.angle_beta   90.00
_cell.angle_gamma   90.00
#
_symmetry.space_group_name_H-M   'P 1'
#
loop_
_entity.id
_entity.type
_entity.pdbx_description
1 polymer ?
#
loop_
_entity_poly.entity_id
_entity_poly.type
_entity_poly.pdbx_seq_one_letter_code
_entity_poly.pdbx_strand_id
1 'polypeptide(L)' 'MDTIEAKKNLDLLYKDRFNLENLNHLNAREQFKQDCKRRIRDIDTQIANIKQNLKGA' A
#
# COMPACT_ATOMS: atom_id res chain seq x y z
N MET A 1 17.90 0.67 -9.87
CA MET A 1 16.67 1.34 -9.41
C MET A 1 17.10 2.59 -8.69
N ASP A 2 16.60 3.77 -9.06
CA ASP A 2 16.94 5.00 -8.34
C ASP A 2 16.40 4.87 -6.90
N THR A 3 17.31 4.89 -5.92
CA THR A 3 16.98 4.71 -4.51
C THR A 3 16.14 5.86 -3.97
N ILE A 4 16.21 7.06 -4.56
CA ILE A 4 15.37 8.20 -4.24
C ILE A 4 13.94 7.93 -4.71
N GLU A 5 13.77 7.47 -5.95
CA GLU A 5 12.45 7.17 -6.51
C GLU A 5 11.79 5.98 -5.81
N ALA A 6 12.58 4.96 -5.43
CA ALA A 6 12.10 3.82 -4.65
C ALA A 6 11.57 4.23 -3.25
N LYS A 7 12.24 5.18 -2.57
CA LYS A 7 11.78 5.72 -1.28
C LYS A 7 10.50 6.55 -1.42
N LYS A 8 10.42 7.40 -2.45
CA LYS A 8 9.20 8.18 -2.75
C LYS A 8 8.00 7.27 -3.02
N ASN A 9 8.22 6.18 -3.76
CA ASN A 9 7.18 5.18 -4.02
C ASN A 9 6.73 4.46 -2.74
N LEU A 10 7.64 4.17 -1.80
CA LEU A 10 7.27 3.62 -0.49
C LEU A 10 6.38 4.57 0.31
N ASP A 11 6.72 5.86 0.38
CA ASP A 11 5.92 6.85 1.12
C ASP A 11 4.51 7.00 0.56
N LEU A 12 4.36 6.98 -0.77
CA LEU A 12 3.05 7.01 -1.43
C LEU A 12 2.23 5.76 -1.09
N LEU A 13 2.85 4.58 -1.13
CA LEU A 13 2.18 3.32 -0.80
C LEU A 13 1.70 3.28 0.66
N TYR A 14 2.48 3.78 1.62
CA TYR A 14 2.05 3.88 3.00
C TYR A 14 0.88 4.85 3.18
N LYS A 15 0.89 5.99 2.48
CA LYS A 15 -0.21 6.95 2.51
C LYS A 15 -1.50 6.36 1.94
N ASP A 16 -1.42 5.64 0.82
CA ASP A 16 -2.57 4.95 0.22
C ASP A 16 -3.14 3.88 1.15
N ARG A 17 -2.27 3.10 1.79
CA ARG A 17 -2.68 2.08 2.79
C ARG A 17 -3.44 2.71 3.94
N PHE A 18 -2.92 3.79 4.52
CA PHE A 18 -3.57 4.53 5.61
C PHE A 18 -4.94 5.09 5.20
N ASN A 19 -5.04 5.66 4.00
CA ASN A 19 -6.31 6.16 3.48
C ASN A 19 -7.35 5.04 3.30
N LEU A 20 -6.96 3.88 2.78
CA LEU A 20 -7.85 2.73 2.61
C LEU A 20 -8.31 2.12 3.93
N GLU A 21 -7.43 2.08 4.94
CA GLU A 21 -7.80 1.66 6.29
C GLU A 21 -8.81 2.62 6.91
N ASN A 22 -8.63 3.93 6.72
CA ASN A 22 -9.59 4.92 7.17
C ASN A 22 -10.92 4.77 6.42
N LEU A 23 -10.92 4.70 5.08
CA LEU A 23 -12.16 4.56 4.30
C LEU A 23 -12.98 3.31 4.63
N ASN A 24 -12.37 2.28 5.22
CA ASN A 24 -13.03 1.04 5.63
C ASN A 24 -13.97 1.20 6.87
N HIS A 25 -14.11 2.40 7.43
CA HIS A 25 -15.05 2.67 8.54
C HIS A 25 -16.51 2.96 8.13
N LEU A 26 -17.38 2.91 9.14
CA LEU A 26 -18.83 2.60 9.14
C LEU A 26 -19.70 3.30 8.08
N ASN A 27 -20.61 2.50 7.49
CA ASN A 27 -21.56 2.77 6.39
C ASN A 27 -21.11 2.45 4.96
N ALA A 28 -19.88 1.99 4.76
CA ALA A 28 -19.49 1.44 3.47
C ALA A 28 -20.15 0.07 3.18
N ARG A 29 -20.57 -0.16 1.94
CA ARG A 29 -21.08 -1.47 1.47
C ARG A 29 -20.04 -2.56 1.68
N GLU A 30 -20.47 -3.79 1.96
CA GLU A 30 -19.54 -4.90 2.21
C GLU A 30 -18.57 -5.13 1.04
N GLN A 31 -19.04 -4.96 -0.20
CA GLN A 31 -18.21 -4.99 -1.40
C GLN A 31 -17.06 -3.98 -1.33
N PHE A 32 -17.34 -2.75 -0.90
CA PHE A 32 -16.32 -1.70 -0.75
C PHE A 32 -15.27 -2.09 0.30
N LYS A 33 -15.69 -2.66 1.43
CA LYS A 33 -14.76 -3.15 2.45
C LYS A 33 -13.88 -4.27 1.93
N GLN A 34 -14.42 -5.17 1.11
CA GLN A 34 -13.65 -6.25 0.48
C GLN A 34 -12.64 -5.70 -0.53
N ASP A 35 -13.02 -4.70 -1.31
CA ASP A 35 -12.13 -4.06 -2.28
C ASP A 35 -11.01 -3.27 -1.58
N CYS A 36 -11.30 -2.57 -0.48
CA CYS A 36 -10.28 -1.96 0.37
C CYS A 36 -9.30 -3.00 0.91
N LYS A 37 -9.81 -4.12 1.45
CA LYS A 37 -8.96 -5.22 1.94
C LYS A 37 -8.08 -5.82 0.84
N ARG A 38 -8.61 -6.02 -0.37
CA ARG A 38 -7.85 -6.52 -1.52
C ARG A 38 -6.72 -5.54 -1.86
N ARG A 39 -7.04 -4.26 -1.97
CA ARG A 39 -6.06 -3.23 -2.32
C ARG A 39 -4.96 -3.07 -1.27
N ILE A 40 -5.29 -3.19 0.03
CA ILE A 40 -4.30 -3.19 1.11
C ILE A 40 -3.28 -4.34 0.94
N ARG A 41 -3.74 -5.56 0.62
CA ARG A 41 -2.83 -6.71 0.37
C ARG A 41 -1.91 -6.48 -0.83
N ASP A 42 -2.43 -5.88 -1.90
CA ASP A 42 -1.63 -5.54 -3.08
C ASP A 42 -0.55 -4.50 -2.73
N ILE A 43 -0.89 -3.51 -1.90
CA ILE A 43 0.04 -2.49 -1.41
C ILE A 43 1.12 -3.12 -0.52
N ASP A 44 0.74 -4.00 0.41
CA ASP A 44 1.68 -4.70 1.29
C ASP A 44 2.70 -5.53 0.47
N THR A 45 2.24 -6.17 -0.61
CA THR A 45 3.10 -6.91 -1.55
C THR A 45 4.07 -5.99 -2.27
N GLN A 46 3.61 -4.84 -2.77
CA GLN A 46 4.47 -3.84 -3.42
C GLN A 46 5.53 -3.28 -2.47
N ILE A 47 5.15 -2.99 -1.22
CA ILE A 47 6.08 -2.53 -0.18
C ILE A 47 7.14 -3.59 0.08
N ALA A 48 6.76 -4.87 0.21
CA ALA A 48 7.70 -5.96 0.43
C ALA A 48 8.72 -6.08 -0.72
N ASN A 49 8.25 -6.01 -1.98
CA ASN A 49 9.11 -6.08 -3.15
C ASN A 49 10.09 -4.90 -3.23
N ILE A 50 9.62 -3.67 -2.99
CA ILE A 50 10.50 -2.49 -3.00
C ILE A 50 11.53 -2.58 -1.87
N LYS A 51 11.12 -3.03 -0.67
CA LYS A 51 12.06 -3.26 0.45
C LYS A 51 13.11 -4.32 0.14
N GLN A 52 12.74 -5.41 -0.54
CA GLN A 52 13.70 -6.43 -0.98
C GLN A 52 14.68 -5.87 -2.00
N ASN A 53 14.19 -5.14 -3.01
CA ASN A 53 15.03 -4.50 -4.03
C ASN A 53 16.00 -3.46 -3.44
N LEU A 54 15.59 -2.76 -2.38
CA LEU A 54 16.45 -1.81 -1.65
C LEU A 54 17.49 -2.49 -0.76
N LYS A 55 17.21 -3.70 -0.24
CA LYS A 55 18.17 -4.47 0.58
C LYS A 55 19.25 -5.17 -0.25
N GLY A 56 18.97 -5.45 -1.52
CA GLY A 56 19.91 -6.06 -2.46
C GLY A 56 20.67 -5.04 -3.32
N ALA A 57 20.48 -3.74 -3.10
CA ALA A 57 21.15 -2.64 -3.81
C ALA A 57 22.37 -2.12 -3.06
#